data_AF-W6JLC5-F1
#
_entry.id   AF-W6JLC5-F1
#
_cell.length_a   1.000
_cell.length_b   1.000
_cell.length_c   1.000
_cell.angle_alpha   90.00
_cell.angle_beta   90.00
_cell.angle_gamma   90.00
#
_symmetry.space_group_name_H-M   'P 1'
#
loop_
_entity.id
_entity.type
_entity.pdbx_description
1 polymer ?
#
loop_
_entity_poly.entity_id
_entity_poly.type
_entity_poly.pdbx_seq_one_letter_code
_entity_poly.pdbx_strand_id
1 'polypeptide(L)'
;LCLGYFLIVSARAAEEKKEGAKAEEKKDLALELNTTQADHVTVNTSNANDVVLTAAEGYRFKTLKVGDKTLYTVDTSKFTPTVAHRLKHGDDLYFKLNLSNAKPLLFKKKTDKDWVQFNFGQYLEEVLWKDKKDTKDLDASKFTDTGLFTAEAFGTGKVYSFVGNFKVKKVMFEEKEVGKADKAKFTTVKVYVGTDDKKVVRLDYFYMGDERFKEVYFKLVDGKWKKQEQSEANKDLHAMNTAWPLDYKPLVDKFSPLAV
;
A
#
# COMPACT_ATOMS: atom_id res chain seq x y z
N LEU A 1 -13.61 9.56 -13.65
CA LEU A 1 -13.00 9.72 -12.30
C LEU A 1 -11.76 8.84 -12.23
N CYS A 2 -10.57 9.44 -12.25
CA CYS A 2 -9.30 8.74 -12.12
C CYS A 2 -9.12 8.24 -10.67
N LEU A 3 -9.66 7.06 -10.34
CA LEU A 3 -9.43 6.37 -9.06
C LEU A 3 -8.06 5.66 -9.00
N GLY A 4 -7.19 5.83 -10.00
CA GLY A 4 -5.96 5.06 -10.18
C GLY A 4 -4.70 5.57 -9.45
N TYR A 5 -4.76 6.70 -8.73
CA TYR A 5 -3.55 7.37 -8.21
C TYR A 5 -3.46 7.44 -6.67
N PHE A 6 -4.11 6.53 -5.95
CA PHE A 6 -3.87 6.35 -4.50
C PHE A 6 -2.79 5.31 -4.17
N LEU A 7 -2.07 4.84 -5.19
CA LEU A 7 -0.96 3.90 -5.05
C LEU A 7 0.35 4.67 -4.86
N ILE A 8 0.78 4.74 -3.59
CA ILE A 8 2.17 4.90 -3.15
C ILE A 8 2.95 5.91 -4.01
N VAL A 9 2.84 7.20 -3.66
CA VAL A 9 3.87 8.16 -4.05
C VAL A 9 5.16 7.66 -3.43
N SER A 10 6.03 7.09 -4.27
CA SER A 10 7.38 6.69 -3.92
C SER A 10 8.21 7.96 -3.70
N ALA A 11 8.09 8.54 -2.52
CA ALA A 11 9.13 9.41 -2.02
C ALA A 11 10.37 8.53 -1.81
N ARG A 12 11.33 8.60 -2.74
CA ARG A 12 12.70 8.16 -2.49
C ARG A 12 13.24 8.99 -1.32
N ALA A 13 13.26 8.41 -0.14
CA ALA A 13 14.31 8.66 0.83
C ALA A 13 15.12 7.37 0.89
N ALA A 14 16.30 7.37 0.26
CA ALA A 14 17.28 6.34 0.50
C ALA A 14 17.66 6.41 1.98
N GLU A 15 17.16 5.49 2.79
CA GLU A 15 17.79 5.20 4.08
C GLU A 15 19.10 4.46 3.78
N GLU A 16 20.15 5.24 3.53
CA GLU A 16 21.51 4.78 3.81
C GLU A 16 21.55 4.40 5.29
N LYS A 17 21.75 3.11 5.56
CA LYS A 17 22.09 2.66 6.91
C LYS A 17 23.46 3.25 7.26
N LYS A 18 23.46 4.38 7.98
CA LYS A 18 24.58 4.70 8.87
C LYS A 18 24.55 3.69 10.01
N GLU A 19 25.49 2.77 10.02
CA GLU A 19 25.77 1.92 11.17
C GLU A 19 26.08 2.80 12.39
N GLY A 20 25.39 2.56 13.51
CA GLY A 20 25.83 2.99 14.84
C GLY A 20 25.35 4.33 15.39
N ALA A 21 24.42 5.05 14.75
CA ALA A 21 23.75 6.18 15.43
C ALA A 21 22.60 5.66 16.31
N LYS A 22 22.61 5.97 17.62
CA LYS A 22 21.38 5.85 18.43
C LYS A 22 20.27 6.57 17.67
N ALA A 23 19.17 5.89 17.39
CA ALA A 23 18.01 6.53 16.78
C ALA A 23 17.67 7.75 17.64
N GLU A 24 17.82 8.95 17.07
CA GLU A 24 17.55 10.19 17.79
C GLU A 24 16.09 10.15 18.27
N GLU A 25 15.86 10.41 19.55
CA GLU A 25 14.54 10.27 20.14
C GLU A 25 13.61 11.32 19.52
N LYS A 26 12.66 10.86 18.71
CA LYS A 26 11.73 11.76 18.04
C LYS A 26 10.80 12.42 19.05
N LYS A 27 10.59 13.73 18.87
CA LYS A 27 9.63 14.51 19.64
C LYS A 27 8.20 14.13 19.27
N ASP A 28 7.34 14.04 20.28
CA ASP A 28 5.96 13.61 20.13
C ASP A 28 5.03 14.78 19.81
N LEU A 29 4.27 14.65 18.72
CA LEU A 29 3.24 15.60 18.31
C LEU A 29 1.85 15.12 18.72
N ALA A 30 1.02 16.06 19.16
CA ALA A 30 -0.42 15.90 19.25
C ALA A 30 -1.08 16.55 18.02
N LEU A 31 -1.83 15.76 17.27
CA LEU A 31 -2.49 16.20 16.05
C LEU A 31 -3.99 16.33 16.29
N GLU A 32 -4.50 17.54 16.12
CA GLU A 32 -5.93 17.83 16.13
C GLU A 32 -6.55 17.51 14.77
N LEU A 33 -7.59 16.67 14.75
CA LEU A 33 -8.12 16.12 13.50
C LEU A 33 -8.88 17.16 12.67
N ASN A 34 -9.48 18.17 13.32
CA ASN A 34 -10.30 19.18 12.65
C ASN A 34 -9.51 20.44 12.22
N THR A 35 -8.27 20.66 12.68
CA THR A 35 -7.52 21.90 12.38
C THR A 35 -6.76 21.82 11.08
N THR A 36 -6.75 22.85 10.24
CA THR A 36 -6.02 22.80 8.95
C THR A 36 -4.51 22.94 9.07
N GLN A 37 -3.98 23.27 10.25
CA GLN A 37 -2.56 23.47 10.52
C GLN A 37 -2.16 22.84 11.86
N ALA A 38 -0.88 22.53 11.99
CA ALA A 38 -0.24 22.08 13.23
C ALA A 38 1.26 22.42 13.18
N ASP A 39 1.83 22.81 14.32
CA ASP A 39 3.26 23.10 14.41
C ASP A 39 4.10 21.85 14.09
N HIS A 40 5.22 22.06 13.40
CA HIS A 40 6.11 21.00 12.92
C HIS A 40 5.43 19.97 12.01
N VAL A 41 4.36 20.36 11.32
CA VAL A 41 3.67 19.54 10.33
C VAL A 41 3.57 20.29 9.00
N THR A 42 4.10 19.66 7.94
CA THR A 42 3.86 20.11 6.57
C THR A 42 2.52 19.57 6.09
N VAL A 43 1.70 20.43 5.49
CA VAL A 43 0.38 20.06 4.96
C VAL A 43 0.38 20.25 3.44
N ASN A 44 0.23 19.16 2.70
CA ASN A 44 0.11 19.15 1.25
C ASN A 44 -1.37 19.05 0.85
N THR A 45 -1.88 20.11 0.21
CA THR A 45 -3.29 20.23 -0.23
C THR A 45 -3.45 20.17 -1.75
N SER A 46 -2.44 19.69 -2.49
CA SER A 46 -2.48 19.55 -3.95
C SER A 46 -3.65 18.68 -4.44
N ASN A 47 -4.14 17.77 -3.60
CA ASN A 47 -5.36 17.01 -3.82
C ASN A 47 -6.38 17.31 -2.70
N ALA A 48 -7.51 17.93 -3.05
CA ALA A 48 -8.55 18.24 -2.07
C ALA A 48 -9.22 16.99 -1.45
N ASN A 49 -9.12 15.83 -2.10
CA ASN A 49 -9.64 14.56 -1.59
C ASN A 49 -8.59 13.75 -0.80
N ASP A 50 -7.32 14.14 -0.85
CA ASP A 50 -6.21 13.58 -0.06
C ASP A 50 -5.26 14.69 0.38
N VAL A 51 -5.53 15.24 1.55
CA VAL A 51 -4.61 16.18 2.19
C VAL A 51 -3.62 15.38 3.01
N VAL A 52 -2.34 15.47 2.66
CA VAL A 52 -1.26 14.73 3.31
C VAL A 52 -0.62 15.61 4.38
N LEU A 53 -0.49 15.07 5.59
CA LEU A 53 0.19 15.69 6.72
C LEU A 53 1.48 14.93 6.98
N THR A 54 2.60 15.65 7.03
CA THR A 54 3.93 15.08 7.27
C THR A 54 4.59 15.76 8.45
N ALA A 55 4.91 15.00 9.49
CA ALA A 55 5.70 15.49 10.61
C ALA A 55 7.10 15.88 10.12
N ALA A 56 7.61 17.02 10.59
CA ALA A 56 8.96 17.47 10.30
C ALA A 56 10.00 16.47 10.80
N GLU A 57 11.22 16.56 10.27
CA GLU A 57 12.35 15.75 10.72
C GLU A 57 12.57 15.91 12.24
N GLY A 58 12.86 14.80 12.92
CA GLY A 58 12.94 14.76 14.38
C GLY A 58 11.59 14.68 15.12
N TYR A 59 10.45 14.69 14.41
CA TYR A 59 9.11 14.60 15.02
C TYR A 59 8.34 13.35 14.56
N ARG A 60 7.36 12.94 15.37
CA ARG A 60 6.39 11.87 15.06
C ARG A 60 5.02 12.19 15.64
N PHE A 61 3.97 11.63 15.06
CA PHE A 61 2.62 11.69 15.63
C PHE A 61 2.48 10.70 16.78
N LYS A 62 2.11 11.16 17.97
CA LYS A 62 1.82 10.28 19.12
C LYS A 62 0.36 10.30 19.51
N THR A 63 -0.26 11.47 19.51
CA THR A 63 -1.62 11.62 20.00
C THR A 63 -2.50 12.20 18.90
N LEU A 64 -3.67 11.59 18.71
CA LEU A 64 -4.74 12.13 17.88
C LEU A 64 -5.81 12.72 18.79
N LYS A 65 -6.27 13.94 18.50
CA LYS A 65 -7.24 14.67 19.32
C LYS A 65 -8.41 15.23 18.50
N VAL A 66 -9.51 15.44 19.21
CA VAL A 66 -10.69 16.17 18.74
C VAL A 66 -11.08 17.17 19.85
N GLY A 67 -10.65 18.42 19.68
CA GLY A 67 -10.64 19.40 20.78
C GLY A 67 -9.79 18.90 21.95
N ASP A 68 -10.34 18.95 23.16
CA ASP A 68 -9.63 18.49 24.36
C ASP A 68 -9.63 16.96 24.53
N LYS A 69 -10.42 16.24 23.73
CA LYS A 69 -10.54 14.77 23.83
C LYS A 69 -9.41 14.08 23.07
N THR A 70 -8.66 13.23 23.77
CA THR A 70 -7.76 12.27 23.13
C THR A 70 -8.57 11.17 22.46
N LEU A 71 -8.43 11.03 21.15
CA LEU A 71 -9.05 9.98 20.36
C LEU A 71 -8.20 8.70 20.34
N TYR A 72 -6.90 8.85 20.21
CA TYR A 72 -5.96 7.73 20.11
C TYR A 72 -4.55 8.13 20.54
N THR A 73 -3.84 7.19 21.17
CA THR A 73 -2.42 7.33 21.51
C THR A 73 -1.64 6.18 20.89
N VAL A 74 -0.63 6.52 20.09
CA VAL A 74 0.25 5.58 19.41
C VAL A 74 1.19 4.92 20.41
N ASP A 75 1.32 3.60 20.31
CA ASP A 75 2.38 2.85 20.99
C ASP A 75 3.74 3.12 20.31
N THR A 76 4.42 4.14 20.81
CA THR A 76 5.70 4.62 20.28
C THR A 76 6.88 3.68 20.51
N SER A 77 6.69 2.61 21.30
CA SER A 77 7.66 1.50 21.38
C SER A 77 7.62 0.60 20.14
N LYS A 78 6.51 0.63 19.38
CA LYS A 78 6.30 -0.20 18.19
C LYS A 78 6.27 0.58 16.89
N PHE A 79 5.79 1.83 16.94
CA PHE A 79 5.51 2.64 15.75
C PHE A 79 6.13 4.03 15.89
N THR A 80 6.51 4.61 14.75
CA THR A 80 7.00 6.01 14.68
C THR A 80 6.36 6.67 13.47
N PRO A 81 5.05 6.97 13.54
CA PRO A 81 4.32 7.47 12.39
C PRO A 81 4.67 8.92 12.12
N THR A 82 4.97 9.24 10.87
CA THR A 82 5.32 10.58 10.41
C THR A 82 4.36 11.09 9.34
N VAL A 83 3.44 10.24 8.85
CA VAL A 83 2.53 10.57 7.77
C VAL A 83 1.10 10.24 8.18
N ALA A 84 0.21 11.20 7.93
CA ALA A 84 -1.23 11.03 8.05
C ALA A 84 -1.93 11.65 6.84
N HIS A 85 -3.20 11.30 6.66
CA HIS A 85 -4.02 11.76 5.56
C HIS A 85 -5.40 12.16 6.06
N ARG A 86 -5.91 13.26 5.52
CA ARG A 86 -7.33 13.59 5.55
C ARG A 86 -7.93 13.27 4.20
N LEU A 87 -8.86 12.34 4.22
CA LEU A 87 -9.46 11.77 3.02
C LEU A 87 -10.91 12.23 2.93
N LYS A 88 -11.33 12.69 1.75
CA LYS A 88 -12.71 13.08 1.48
C LYS A 88 -13.29 12.19 0.38
N HIS A 89 -14.46 11.61 0.64
CA HIS A 89 -15.20 10.75 -0.28
C HIS A 89 -16.65 11.17 -0.33
N GLY A 90 -17.00 12.02 -1.32
CA GLY A 90 -18.28 12.73 -1.28
C GLY A 90 -18.32 13.66 -0.06
N ASP A 91 -19.33 13.52 0.78
CA ASP A 91 -19.45 14.29 2.04
C ASP A 91 -18.79 13.60 3.24
N ASP A 92 -18.40 12.33 3.09
CA ASP A 92 -17.73 11.60 4.17
C ASP A 92 -16.27 12.03 4.31
N LEU A 93 -15.85 12.23 5.56
CA LEU A 93 -14.47 12.54 5.93
C LEU A 93 -13.84 11.40 6.72
N TYR A 94 -12.62 11.07 6.37
CA TYR A 94 -11.81 10.07 7.03
C TYR A 94 -10.44 10.64 7.39
N PHE A 95 -9.85 10.10 8.46
CA PHE A 95 -8.50 10.40 8.90
C PHE A 95 -7.70 9.11 8.97
N LYS A 96 -6.63 9.01 8.18
CA LYS A 96 -5.77 7.83 8.11
C LYS A 96 -4.40 8.18 8.67
N LEU A 97 -4.01 7.56 9.79
CA LEU A 97 -2.65 7.60 10.31
C LEU A 97 -1.89 6.38 9.82
N ASN A 98 -0.73 6.56 9.20
CA ASN A 98 0.13 5.44 8.83
C ASN A 98 1.01 5.08 10.05
N LEU A 99 0.56 4.14 10.90
CA LEU A 99 1.35 3.66 12.05
C LEU A 99 2.72 3.14 11.58
N SER A 100 2.69 2.46 10.44
CA SER A 100 3.82 2.30 9.52
C SER A 100 3.27 2.42 8.10
N ASN A 101 4.16 2.47 7.10
CA ASN A 101 3.76 2.45 5.68
C ASN A 101 2.82 1.27 5.34
N ALA A 102 2.99 0.13 6.02
CA ALA A 102 2.17 -1.05 5.83
C ALA A 102 0.89 -1.06 6.67
N LYS A 103 0.83 -0.37 7.81
CA LYS A 103 -0.26 -0.50 8.80
C LYS A 103 -1.05 0.80 8.92
N PRO A 104 -2.12 0.99 8.13
CA PRO A 104 -3.00 2.13 8.29
C PRO A 104 -3.90 1.98 9.52
N LEU A 105 -4.09 3.08 10.25
CA LEU A 105 -5.14 3.25 11.25
C LEU A 105 -6.11 4.31 10.73
N LEU A 106 -7.39 3.99 10.68
CA LEU A 106 -8.39 4.83 10.01
C LEU A 106 -9.50 5.22 10.99
N PHE A 107 -9.94 6.47 10.89
CA PHE A 107 -11.09 7.00 11.59
C PHE A 107 -12.06 7.60 10.58
N LYS A 108 -13.37 7.43 10.81
CA LYS A 108 -14.44 8.09 10.07
C LYS A 108 -15.06 9.18 10.95
N LYS A 109 -15.22 10.37 10.40
CA LYS A 109 -15.93 11.46 11.07
C LYS A 109 -17.41 11.11 11.21
N LYS A 110 -17.97 11.29 12.40
CA LYS A 110 -19.43 11.19 12.65
C LYS A 110 -20.04 12.56 12.84
N THR A 111 -19.37 13.40 13.63
CA THR A 111 -19.71 14.81 13.85
C THR A 111 -18.42 15.61 13.98
N ASP A 112 -18.51 16.94 14.14
CA ASP A 112 -17.32 17.76 14.42
C ASP A 112 -16.64 17.41 15.75
N LYS A 113 -17.36 16.82 16.69
CA LYS A 113 -16.84 16.45 18.01
C LYS A 113 -16.54 14.96 18.14
N ASP A 114 -16.85 14.16 17.12
CA ASP A 114 -16.77 12.71 17.22
C ASP A 114 -16.25 12.06 15.94
N TRP A 115 -15.21 11.26 16.14
CA TRP A 115 -14.56 10.44 15.14
C TRP A 115 -14.48 9.03 15.71
N VAL A 116 -14.81 8.03 14.88
CA VAL A 116 -14.77 6.63 15.30
C VAL A 116 -13.76 5.86 14.50
N GLN A 117 -13.05 4.92 15.13
CA GLN A 117 -12.16 4.04 14.40
C GLN A 117 -12.98 3.22 13.38
N PHE A 118 -12.46 3.11 12.16
CA PHE A 118 -13.11 2.44 11.05
C PHE A 118 -12.16 1.38 10.48
N ASN A 119 -12.68 0.19 10.19
CA ASN A 119 -11.84 -0.89 9.70
C ASN A 119 -11.34 -0.58 8.29
N PHE A 120 -10.03 -0.68 8.05
CA PHE A 120 -9.46 -0.34 6.75
C PHE A 120 -9.87 -1.31 5.64
N GLY A 121 -10.10 -2.59 5.97
CA GLY A 121 -10.66 -3.57 5.04
C GLY A 121 -12.08 -3.25 4.61
N GLN A 122 -12.92 -2.78 5.52
CA GLN A 122 -14.27 -2.27 5.19
C GLN A 122 -14.18 -1.01 4.34
N TYR A 123 -13.25 -0.10 4.66
CA TYR A 123 -13.01 1.10 3.85
C TYR A 123 -12.64 0.79 2.39
N LEU A 124 -11.82 -0.23 2.15
CA LEU A 124 -11.53 -0.70 0.79
C LEU A 124 -12.82 -1.13 0.08
N GLU A 125 -13.66 -1.94 0.73
CA GLU A 125 -14.85 -2.52 0.12
C GLU A 125 -16.00 -1.54 -0.13
N GLU A 126 -16.30 -0.73 0.89
CA GLU A 126 -17.51 0.10 0.96
C GLU A 126 -17.28 1.52 0.45
N VAL A 127 -16.02 1.96 0.38
CA VAL A 127 -15.68 3.34 -0.01
C VAL A 127 -14.84 3.34 -1.27
N LEU A 128 -13.65 2.74 -1.23
CA LEU A 128 -12.71 2.80 -2.36
C LEU A 128 -13.16 1.96 -3.56
N TRP A 129 -13.82 0.84 -3.30
CA TRP A 129 -14.27 -0.11 -4.33
C TRP A 129 -15.78 -0.18 -4.44
N LYS A 130 -16.50 0.82 -3.92
CA LYS A 130 -17.98 0.85 -3.94
C LYS A 130 -18.56 0.71 -5.35
N ASP A 131 -17.89 1.26 -6.35
CA ASP A 131 -18.34 1.24 -7.75
C ASP A 131 -17.91 -0.04 -8.49
N LYS A 132 -17.06 -0.88 -7.87
CA LYS A 132 -16.67 -2.18 -8.42
C LYS A 132 -17.73 -3.22 -8.07
N LYS A 133 -18.76 -3.30 -8.91
CA LYS A 133 -19.95 -4.15 -8.70
C LYS A 133 -19.64 -5.65 -8.72
N ASP A 134 -18.60 -6.04 -9.44
CA ASP A 134 -18.22 -7.44 -9.61
C ASP A 134 -17.05 -7.83 -8.71
N THR A 135 -17.13 -9.06 -8.19
CA THR A 135 -16.00 -9.77 -7.58
C THR A 135 -15.70 -11.00 -8.41
N LYS A 136 -14.51 -11.07 -9.01
CA LYS A 136 -14.14 -12.09 -10.01
C LYS A 136 -12.73 -12.62 -9.75
N ASP A 137 -12.48 -13.83 -10.26
CA ASP A 137 -11.12 -14.35 -10.37
C ASP A 137 -10.40 -13.58 -11.49
N LEU A 138 -9.17 -13.14 -11.24
CA LEU A 138 -8.35 -12.49 -12.25
C LEU A 138 -7.38 -13.52 -12.84
N ASP A 139 -7.52 -13.81 -14.13
CA ASP A 139 -6.54 -14.61 -14.86
C ASP A 139 -5.40 -13.71 -15.39
N ALA A 140 -4.30 -13.70 -14.66
CA ALA A 140 -3.09 -12.96 -14.98
C ALA A 140 -2.33 -13.51 -16.19
N SER A 141 -2.68 -14.70 -16.72
CA SER A 141 -2.11 -15.17 -17.99
C SER A 141 -2.62 -14.36 -19.19
N LYS A 142 -3.77 -13.70 -19.04
CA LYS A 142 -4.35 -12.77 -20.02
C LYS A 142 -3.77 -11.37 -19.90
N PHE A 143 -2.51 -11.23 -19.47
CA PHE A 143 -1.87 -9.93 -19.26
C PHE A 143 -1.78 -9.06 -20.52
N THR A 144 -1.93 -9.65 -21.71
CA THR A 144 -1.99 -8.90 -22.99
C THR A 144 -3.39 -8.40 -23.35
N ASP A 145 -4.44 -8.80 -22.63
CA ASP A 145 -5.80 -8.28 -22.81
C ASP A 145 -5.87 -6.85 -22.28
N THR A 146 -6.02 -5.88 -23.20
CA THR A 146 -6.05 -4.45 -22.88
C THR A 146 -7.31 -4.03 -22.10
N GLY A 147 -8.35 -4.86 -22.08
CA GLY A 147 -9.52 -4.66 -21.22
C GLY A 147 -9.25 -5.05 -19.76
N LEU A 148 -8.18 -5.81 -19.50
CA LEU A 148 -7.78 -6.27 -18.16
C LEU A 148 -6.48 -5.62 -17.68
N PHE A 149 -5.52 -5.36 -18.55
CA PHE A 149 -4.20 -4.87 -18.19
C PHE A 149 -3.73 -3.69 -19.04
N THR A 150 -2.93 -2.84 -18.42
CA THR A 150 -2.19 -1.75 -19.08
C THR A 150 -0.72 -2.13 -19.14
N ALA A 151 -0.12 -2.00 -20.32
CA ALA A 151 1.27 -2.36 -20.56
C ALA A 151 2.16 -1.11 -20.50
N GLU A 152 3.28 -1.21 -19.79
CA GLU A 152 4.33 -0.19 -19.74
C GLU A 152 5.69 -0.83 -20.03
N ALA A 153 6.61 -0.04 -20.58
CA ALA A 153 7.98 -0.48 -20.77
C ALA A 153 8.66 -0.72 -19.41
N PHE A 154 9.42 -1.81 -19.29
CA PHE A 154 10.15 -2.15 -18.08
C PHE A 154 11.55 -2.66 -18.44
N GLY A 155 12.51 -1.74 -18.56
CA GLY A 155 13.85 -2.05 -19.05
C GLY A 155 13.79 -2.61 -20.47
N THR A 156 14.30 -3.82 -20.67
CA THR A 156 14.20 -4.55 -21.95
C THR A 156 12.86 -5.29 -22.09
N GLY A 157 12.13 -5.48 -21.00
CA GLY A 157 10.83 -6.18 -20.95
C GLY A 157 9.62 -5.23 -20.85
N LYS A 158 8.52 -5.78 -20.35
CA LYS A 158 7.27 -5.05 -20.09
C LYS A 158 6.71 -5.39 -18.72
N VAL A 159 5.99 -4.44 -18.13
CA VAL A 159 5.13 -4.66 -16.97
C VAL A 159 3.68 -4.44 -17.36
N TYR A 160 2.82 -5.35 -16.95
CA TYR A 160 1.38 -5.30 -17.19
C TYR A 160 0.67 -5.11 -15.85
N SER A 161 -0.03 -3.99 -15.69
CA SER A 161 -0.75 -3.65 -14.46
C SER A 161 -2.25 -3.86 -14.65
N PHE A 162 -2.88 -4.63 -13.76
CA PHE A 162 -4.32 -4.84 -13.78
C PHE A 162 -5.06 -3.50 -13.66
N VAL A 163 -6.03 -3.24 -14.55
CA VAL A 163 -6.73 -1.95 -14.64
C VAL A 163 -7.66 -1.69 -13.45
N GLY A 164 -7.98 -2.71 -12.65
CA GLY A 164 -8.77 -2.51 -11.44
C GLY A 164 -10.28 -2.35 -11.68
N ASN A 165 -10.81 -2.81 -12.81
CA ASN A 165 -12.22 -2.69 -13.19
C ASN A 165 -13.18 -3.56 -12.34
N PHE A 166 -12.67 -4.53 -11.57
CA PHE A 166 -13.45 -5.33 -10.62
C PHE A 166 -12.64 -5.66 -9.35
N LYS A 167 -13.31 -6.21 -8.33
CA LYS A 167 -12.66 -6.70 -7.10
C LYS A 167 -12.10 -8.10 -7.35
N VAL A 168 -10.81 -8.29 -7.07
CA VAL A 168 -10.16 -9.58 -7.31
C VAL A 168 -10.42 -10.52 -6.15
N LYS A 169 -11.05 -11.67 -6.42
CA LYS A 169 -11.29 -12.74 -5.44
C LYS A 169 -10.03 -13.57 -5.20
N LYS A 170 -9.40 -14.00 -6.28
CA LYS A 170 -8.10 -14.68 -6.31
C LYS A 170 -7.41 -14.40 -7.64
N VAL A 171 -6.10 -14.59 -7.67
CA VAL A 171 -5.30 -14.45 -8.88
C VAL A 171 -4.96 -15.83 -9.41
N MET A 172 -5.35 -16.06 -10.65
CA MET A 172 -5.03 -17.25 -11.42
C MET A 172 -3.97 -16.87 -12.46
N PHE A 173 -3.23 -17.86 -12.94
CA PHE A 173 -2.45 -17.74 -14.15
C PHE A 173 -2.67 -19.05 -14.90
N GLU A 174 -3.41 -18.97 -16.00
CA GLU A 174 -4.03 -20.13 -16.63
C GLU A 174 -4.95 -20.82 -15.60
N GLU A 175 -4.83 -22.13 -15.42
CA GLU A 175 -5.65 -22.92 -14.50
C GLU A 175 -5.09 -22.98 -13.06
N LYS A 176 -3.96 -22.30 -12.79
CA LYS A 176 -3.24 -22.40 -11.52
C LYS A 176 -3.39 -21.14 -10.68
N GLU A 177 -3.68 -21.33 -9.39
CA GLU A 177 -3.76 -20.21 -8.45
C GLU A 177 -2.35 -19.68 -8.12
N VAL A 178 -2.21 -18.35 -8.10
CA VAL A 178 -0.97 -17.66 -7.76
C VAL A 178 -1.05 -17.21 -6.30
N GLY A 179 -0.67 -18.13 -5.41
CA GLY A 179 -0.75 -17.94 -3.95
C GLY A 179 -2.18 -18.01 -3.42
N LYS A 180 -2.35 -18.52 -2.20
CA LYS A 180 -3.68 -18.74 -1.60
C LYS A 180 -4.27 -17.44 -1.08
N ALA A 181 -5.32 -16.93 -1.73
CA ALA A 181 -5.93 -15.62 -1.45
C ALA A 181 -6.64 -15.45 -0.08
N ASP A 182 -6.39 -16.32 0.90
CA ASP A 182 -7.06 -16.25 2.20
C ASP A 182 -6.83 -14.89 2.88
N LYS A 183 -7.92 -14.25 3.29
CA LYS A 183 -7.93 -12.92 3.93
C LYS A 183 -7.22 -11.80 3.14
N ALA A 184 -6.95 -12.00 1.85
CA ALA A 184 -6.31 -11.00 1.00
C ALA A 184 -7.34 -10.12 0.30
N LYS A 185 -7.13 -8.81 0.36
CA LYS A 185 -7.83 -7.83 -0.47
C LYS A 185 -6.84 -7.22 -1.44
N PHE A 186 -6.78 -7.75 -2.66
CA PHE A 186 -5.81 -7.33 -3.67
C PHE A 186 -6.03 -5.87 -4.09
N THR A 187 -4.98 -5.07 -3.97
CA THR A 187 -4.97 -3.66 -4.37
C THR A 187 -4.30 -3.47 -5.72
N THR A 188 -3.33 -4.33 -6.07
CA THR A 188 -2.64 -4.28 -7.36
C THR A 188 -2.15 -5.66 -7.74
N VAL A 189 -2.26 -6.00 -9.03
CA VAL A 189 -1.68 -7.21 -9.62
C VAL A 189 -0.84 -6.77 -10.81
N LYS A 190 0.43 -7.18 -10.82
CA LYS A 190 1.36 -6.90 -11.92
C LYS A 190 1.96 -8.18 -12.48
N VAL A 191 2.15 -8.20 -13.79
CA VAL A 191 2.90 -9.25 -14.48
C VAL A 191 4.10 -8.60 -15.16
N TYR A 192 5.30 -8.96 -14.73
CA TYR A 192 6.54 -8.57 -15.40
C TYR A 192 6.92 -9.65 -16.39
N VAL A 193 7.28 -9.27 -17.61
CA VAL A 193 7.64 -10.19 -18.68
C VAL A 193 8.97 -9.75 -19.29
N GLY A 194 9.98 -10.59 -19.18
CA GLY A 194 11.29 -10.40 -19.80
C GLY A 194 11.29 -10.74 -21.29
N THR A 195 12.36 -10.36 -21.99
CA THR A 195 12.55 -10.72 -23.41
C THR A 195 12.79 -12.21 -23.62
N ASP A 196 13.19 -12.93 -22.58
CA ASP A 196 13.34 -14.39 -22.52
C ASP A 196 12.04 -15.11 -22.11
N ASP A 197 10.90 -14.39 -22.15
CA ASP A 197 9.57 -14.84 -21.76
C ASP A 197 9.41 -15.29 -20.29
N LYS A 198 10.42 -15.03 -19.44
CA LYS A 198 10.30 -15.23 -18.00
C LYS A 198 9.30 -14.26 -17.41
N LYS A 199 8.45 -14.78 -16.52
CA LYS A 199 7.36 -14.03 -15.90
C LYS A 199 7.52 -13.99 -14.40
N VAL A 200 7.29 -12.81 -13.83
CA VAL A 200 7.17 -12.60 -12.38
C VAL A 200 5.80 -11.95 -12.12
N VAL A 201 5.00 -12.57 -11.26
CA VAL A 201 3.73 -11.99 -10.82
C VAL A 201 3.95 -11.31 -9.48
N ARG A 202 3.61 -10.03 -9.38
CA ARG A 202 3.60 -9.29 -8.12
C ARG A 202 2.17 -9.06 -7.67
N LEU A 203 1.90 -9.41 -6.42
CA LEU A 203 0.61 -9.18 -5.77
C LEU A 203 0.81 -8.17 -4.63
N ASP A 204 0.08 -7.06 -4.71
CA ASP A 204 -0.06 -6.11 -3.62
C ASP A 204 -1.47 -6.27 -3.05
N TYR A 205 -1.57 -6.38 -1.74
CA TYR A 205 -2.84 -6.64 -1.08
C TYR A 205 -2.84 -6.15 0.37
N PHE A 206 -4.03 -5.88 0.88
CA PHE A 206 -4.26 -5.70 2.30
C PHE A 206 -4.62 -7.05 2.93
N TYR A 207 -3.83 -7.49 3.90
CA TYR A 207 -4.08 -8.73 4.62
C TYR A 207 -4.96 -8.47 5.84
N MET A 208 -6.16 -9.05 5.87
CA MET A 208 -7.11 -8.84 6.96
C MET A 208 -6.67 -9.49 8.29
N GLY A 209 -5.73 -10.44 8.27
CA GLY A 209 -5.30 -11.14 9.48
C GLY A 209 -4.41 -10.31 10.41
N ASP A 210 -3.59 -9.40 9.88
CA ASP A 210 -2.76 -8.49 10.69
C ASP A 210 -2.97 -7.00 10.36
N GLU A 211 -3.91 -6.72 9.45
CA GLU A 211 -4.31 -5.40 8.96
C GLU A 211 -3.14 -4.62 8.37
N ARG A 212 -2.37 -5.27 7.49
CA ARG A 212 -1.23 -4.65 6.81
C ARG A 212 -1.28 -4.83 5.31
N PHE A 213 -0.80 -3.82 4.60
CA PHE A 213 -0.41 -3.97 3.20
C PHE A 213 0.82 -4.87 3.09
N LYS A 214 0.78 -5.73 2.08
CA LYS A 214 1.79 -6.71 1.75
C LYS A 214 2.12 -6.58 0.26
N GLU A 215 3.35 -6.89 -0.07
CA GLU A 215 3.86 -7.01 -1.44
C GLU A 215 4.58 -8.35 -1.52
N VAL A 216 4.25 -9.15 -2.53
CA VAL A 216 4.84 -10.47 -2.72
C VAL A 216 5.02 -10.76 -4.20
N TYR A 217 6.03 -11.57 -4.50
CA TYR A 217 6.40 -11.96 -5.84
C TYR A 217 6.28 -13.47 -6.00
N PHE A 218 5.85 -13.91 -7.17
CA PHE A 218 5.76 -15.31 -7.55
C PHE A 218 6.42 -15.53 -8.90
N LYS A 219 7.04 -16.70 -9.07
CA LYS A 219 7.52 -17.17 -10.37
C LYS A 219 7.17 -18.63 -10.57
N LEU A 220 7.07 -19.04 -11.84
CA LEU A 220 6.81 -20.42 -12.19
C LEU A 220 8.10 -21.23 -12.05
N VAL A 221 8.06 -22.29 -11.24
CA VAL A 221 9.17 -23.24 -11.04
C VAL A 221 8.59 -24.65 -11.08
N ASP A 222 9.07 -25.49 -11.98
CA ASP A 222 8.58 -26.86 -12.19
C ASP A 222 7.05 -26.91 -12.42
N GLY A 223 6.54 -25.94 -13.18
CA GLY A 223 5.12 -25.82 -13.48
C GLY A 223 4.24 -25.39 -12.30
N LYS A 224 4.80 -24.95 -11.17
CA LYS A 224 4.06 -24.43 -10.01
C LYS A 224 4.49 -22.99 -9.69
N TRP A 225 3.53 -22.13 -9.34
CA TRP A 225 3.84 -20.78 -8.89
C TRP A 225 4.41 -20.84 -7.49
N LYS A 226 5.69 -20.51 -7.34
CA LYS A 226 6.38 -20.46 -6.04
C LYS A 226 6.53 -19.02 -5.60
N LYS A 227 6.18 -18.74 -4.34
CA LYS A 227 6.51 -17.47 -3.70
C LYS A 227 8.01 -17.25 -3.74
N GLN A 228 8.43 -16.03 -4.01
CA GLN A 228 9.82 -15.61 -4.07
C GLN A 228 10.21 -14.85 -2.82
N GLU A 229 11.45 -15.05 -2.39
CA GLU A 229 12.09 -14.11 -1.48
C GLU A 229 12.36 -12.80 -2.22
N GLN A 230 12.32 -11.66 -1.51
CA GLN A 230 12.46 -10.35 -2.13
C GLN A 230 13.78 -10.21 -2.91
N SER A 231 14.87 -10.77 -2.39
CA SER A 231 16.19 -10.73 -3.04
C SER A 231 16.22 -11.52 -4.34
N GLU A 232 15.47 -12.63 -4.45
CA GLU A 232 15.35 -13.41 -5.68
C GLU A 232 14.51 -12.66 -6.71
N ALA A 233 13.36 -12.11 -6.29
CA ALA A 233 12.53 -11.28 -7.13
C ALA A 233 13.30 -10.06 -7.67
N ASN A 234 14.10 -9.39 -6.82
CA ASN A 234 14.92 -8.26 -7.25
C ASN A 234 15.96 -8.65 -8.31
N LYS A 235 16.57 -9.84 -8.22
CA LYS A 235 17.50 -10.33 -9.26
C LYS A 235 16.78 -10.55 -10.58
N ASP A 236 15.63 -11.23 -10.54
CA ASP A 236 14.83 -11.51 -11.74
C ASP A 236 14.35 -10.20 -12.39
N LEU A 237 13.87 -9.23 -11.59
CA LEU A 237 13.44 -7.91 -12.09
C LEU A 237 14.60 -7.03 -12.56
N HIS A 238 15.76 -7.08 -11.90
CA HIS A 238 16.96 -6.36 -12.33
C HIS A 238 17.49 -6.88 -13.66
N ALA A 239 17.39 -8.19 -13.90
CA ALA A 239 17.76 -8.78 -15.19
C ALA A 239 16.86 -8.28 -16.34
N MET A 240 15.59 -7.98 -16.07
CA MET A 240 14.67 -7.35 -17.03
C MET A 240 14.91 -5.85 -17.16
N ASN A 241 15.28 -5.19 -16.05
CA ASN A 241 15.46 -3.74 -15.98
C ASN A 241 16.56 -3.39 -14.98
N THR A 242 17.75 -3.03 -15.48
CA THR A 242 18.90 -2.70 -14.63
C THR A 242 18.70 -1.46 -13.75
N ALA A 243 17.68 -0.63 -14.03
CA ALA A 243 17.29 0.46 -13.15
C ALA A 243 16.52 -0.01 -11.90
N TRP A 244 16.00 -1.25 -11.89
CA TRP A 244 15.43 -1.86 -10.69
C TRP A 244 16.54 -2.15 -9.67
N PRO A 245 16.47 -1.66 -8.43
CA PRO A 245 17.53 -1.90 -7.46
C PRO A 245 17.57 -3.36 -7.01
N LEU A 246 18.75 -3.97 -6.99
CA LEU A 246 18.96 -5.32 -6.44
C LEU A 246 18.60 -5.39 -4.95
N ASP A 247 18.74 -4.28 -4.23
CA ASP A 247 18.45 -4.11 -2.83
C ASP A 247 17.11 -3.41 -2.57
N TYR A 248 16.22 -3.33 -3.58
CA TYR A 248 14.89 -2.74 -3.43
C TYR A 248 14.18 -3.33 -2.21
N LYS A 249 13.67 -2.45 -1.35
CA LYS A 249 12.90 -2.79 -0.17
C LYS A 249 11.47 -2.30 -0.37
N PRO A 250 10.45 -3.18 -0.27
CA PRO A 250 9.08 -2.73 -0.27
C PRO A 250 8.85 -1.80 0.93
N LEU A 251 8.09 -0.72 0.70
CA LEU A 251 7.63 0.14 1.79
C LEU A 251 6.55 -0.55 2.64
N VAL A 252 5.96 -1.63 2.12
CA VAL A 252 4.95 -2.43 2.80
C VAL A 252 5.57 -3.65 3.48
N ASP A 253 4.76 -4.41 4.22
CA ASP A 253 5.28 -5.51 5.03
C ASP A 253 5.66 -6.71 4.15
N LYS A 254 6.91 -7.16 4.28
CA LYS A 254 7.51 -8.28 3.54
C LYS A 254 6.97 -9.65 3.96
N PHE A 255 6.38 -9.77 5.15
CA PHE A 255 5.81 -11.03 5.60
C PHE A 255 4.45 -11.25 4.93
N SER A 256 4.47 -11.96 3.82
CA SER A 256 3.26 -12.40 3.14
C SER A 256 2.81 -13.79 3.63
N PRO A 257 1.60 -13.94 4.21
CA PRO A 257 1.00 -15.23 4.53
C PRO A 257 0.37 -15.94 3.32
N LEU A 258 0.49 -15.38 2.10
CA LEU A 258 0.11 -16.10 0.89
C LEU A 258 1.08 -17.27 0.71
N ALA A 259 0.68 -18.42 1.23
CA ALA A 259 1.37 -19.69 1.01
C ALA A 259 1.05 -20.22 -0.39
N VAL A 260 1.91 -21.11 -0.87
CA VAL A 260 1.67 -21.97 -2.02
C VAL A 260 1.22 -23.33 -1.50
#